data_AF-A0A529HEE4-F1
#
_entry.id   AF-A0A529HEE4-F1
#
_cell.length_a   1.000
_cell.length_b   1.000
_cell.length_c   1.000
_cell.angle_alpha   90.00
_cell.angle_beta   90.00
_cell.angle_gamma   90.00
#
_symmetry.space_group_name_H-M   'P 1'
#
loop_
_entity.id
_entity.type
_entity.pdbx_description
1 polymer ?
#
loop_
_entity_poly.entity_id
_entity_poly.type
_entity_poly.pdbx_seq_one_letter_code
_entity_poly.pdbx_strand_id
1 'polypeptide(L)' 'YKTLLDKNGAFQPGEPVLNGARTMLDELFRWSEALRPLRAG' A
#
# COMPACT_ATOMS: atom_id res chain seq x y z
N TYR A 1 -2.98 20.08 2.78
CA TYR A 1 -3.88 18.91 2.63
C TYR A 1 -5.08 19.19 1.72
N LYS A 2 -5.83 20.29 1.89
CA LYS A 2 -6.98 20.64 1.02
C LYS A 2 -6.64 20.78 -0.48
N THR A 3 -5.37 21.01 -0.80
CA THR A 3 -4.81 21.09 -2.17
C THR A 3 -4.56 19.75 -2.86
N LEU A 4 -4.77 18.61 -2.18
CA LEU A 4 -4.52 17.27 -2.71
C LEU A 4 -5.83 16.50 -2.99
N LEU A 5 -6.97 17.16 -2.85
CA LEU A 5 -8.28 16.57 -3.11
C LEU A 5 -8.77 17.01 -4.49
N ASP A 6 -9.33 16.09 -5.26
CA ASP A 6 -9.97 16.41 -6.53
C ASP A 6 -11.35 17.06 -6.35
N LYS A 7 -12.04 17.33 -7.46
CA LYS A 7 -13.38 17.94 -7.48
C LYS A 7 -14.46 17.15 -6.71
N ASN A 8 -14.24 15.86 -6.47
CA ASN A 8 -15.13 14.99 -5.70
C ASN A 8 -14.67 14.86 -4.24
N GLY A 9 -13.62 15.59 -3.84
CA GLY A 9 -13.03 15.49 -2.51
C GLY A 9 -12.15 14.24 -2.34
N ALA A 10 -11.84 13.50 -3.41
CA ALA A 10 -11.01 12.31 -3.31
C ALA A 10 -9.53 12.69 -3.30
N PHE A 11 -8.76 12.07 -2.40
CA PHE A 11 -7.33 12.30 -2.29
C PHE A 11 -6.59 11.72 -3.50
N GLN A 12 -5.77 12.55 -4.13
CA GLN A 12 -4.93 12.17 -5.25
C GLN A 12 -3.46 12.15 -4.78
N PRO A 13 -2.94 10.98 -4.38
CA PRO A 13 -1.56 10.86 -3.90
C PRO A 13 -0.56 11.14 -5.02
N GLY A 14 0.50 11.88 -4.68
CA GLY A 14 1.67 12.03 -5.56
C GLY A 14 2.51 10.75 -5.63
N GLU A 15 3.45 10.74 -6.56
CA GLU A 15 4.33 9.60 -6.85
C GLU A 15 5.04 9.01 -5.60
N PRO A 16 5.58 9.81 -4.65
CA PRO A 16 6.24 9.24 -3.47
C PRO A 16 5.29 8.43 -2.59
N VAL A 17 4.04 8.88 -2.46
CA VAL A 17 3.02 8.19 -1.66
C VAL A 17 2.59 6.89 -2.35
N LEU A 18 2.42 6.93 -3.67
CA LEU A 18 2.11 5.74 -4.48
C LEU A 18 3.23 4.69 -4.42
N ASN A 19 4.49 5.10 -4.61
CA ASN A 19 5.65 4.20 -4.57
C ASN A 19 5.87 3.60 -3.18
N GLY A 20 5.69 4.41 -2.13
CA GLY A 20 5.73 3.93 -0.76
C GLY A 20 4.65 2.89 -0.47
N ALA A 21 3.40 3.17 -0.85
CA ALA A 21 2.28 2.25 -0.69
C ALA A 21 2.52 0.93 -1.44
N ARG A 22 3.01 0.99 -2.68
CA ARG A 22 3.36 -0.20 -3.46
C ARG A 22 4.43 -1.04 -2.76
N THR A 23 5.51 -0.42 -2.32
CA THR A 23 6.60 -1.13 -1.61
C THR A 23 6.08 -1.85 -0.36
N MET A 24 5.23 -1.18 0.44
CA MET A 24 4.65 -1.77 1.65
C MET A 24 3.76 -2.98 1.32
N LEU A 25 2.92 -2.88 0.29
CA LEU A 25 2.03 -3.97 -0.13
C LEU A 25 2.82 -5.15 -0.71
N ASP A 26 3.86 -4.88 -1.50
CA ASP A 26 4.73 -5.90 -2.06
C ASP A 26 5.45 -6.68 -0.95
N GLU A 27 6.01 -5.99 0.05
CA GLU A 27 6.63 -6.64 1.20
C GLU A 27 5.62 -7.44 2.03
N LEU A 28 4.45 -6.86 2.32
CA LEU A 28 3.39 -7.57 3.06
C LEU A 28 3.00 -8.87 2.36
N PHE A 29 2.82 -8.83 1.05
CA PHE A 29 2.51 -10.01 0.25
C PHE A 29 3.62 -11.05 0.34
N ARG A 30 4.88 -10.65 0.12
CA ARG A 30 6.06 -11.53 0.20
C ARG A 30 6.13 -12.25 1.55
N TRP A 31 5.97 -11.52 2.65
CA TRP A 31 5.97 -12.10 3.99
C TRP A 31 4.77 -13.01 4.24
N SER A 32 3.59 -12.63 3.72
CA SER A 32 2.39 -13.45 3.86
C SER A 32 2.54 -14.84 3.23
N GLU A 33 3.23 -14.93 2.09
CA GLU A 33 3.52 -16.19 1.39
C GLU A 33 4.64 -16.98 2.08
N ALA A 34 5.71 -16.29 2.51
CA ALA A 34 6.82 -16.92 3.22
C ALA A 34 6.38 -17.59 4.54
N LEU A 35 5.42 -16.97 5.23
CA LEU A 35 4.88 -17.49 6.49
C LEU A 35 3.75 -18.52 6.30
N ARG A 36 3.28 -18.74 5.07
CA ARG A 36 2.18 -19.69 4.78
C ARG A 36 2.43 -21.10 5.32
N PRO A 37 3.64 -21.69 5.21
CA PRO A 37 3.90 -23.03 5.74
C PRO A 37 3.75 -23.13 7.27
N LEU A 38 3.97 -22.04 7.99
CA LEU A 38 3.86 -21.98 9.45
C LEU A 38 2.41 -21.88 9.95
N ARG A 39 1.44 -21.59 9.07
CA ARG A 39 0.02 -21.47 9.42
C ARG A 39 -0.69 -22.80 9.58
N ALA A 40 -0.08 -23.90 9.12
CA ALA A 40 -0.63 -25.24 9.21
C ALA A 40 -0.16 -26.01 10.46
N GLY A 41 0.52 -25.32 11.39
CA GLY A 41 0.91 -25.84 12.70
C GLY A 41 -0.20 -25.73 13.73
#